data_AF-A0A9W7IKQ5-F1
#
_entry.id   AF-A0A9W7IKQ5-F1
#
_cell.length_a   1.000
_cell.length_b   1.000
_cell.length_c   1.000
_cell.angle_alpha   90.00
_cell.angle_beta   90.00
_cell.angle_gamma   90.00
#
_symmetry.space_group_name_H-M   'P 1'
#
loop_
_entity.id
_entity.type
_entity.pdbx_description
1 polymer ?
#
loop_
_entity_poly.entity_id
_entity_poly.type
_entity_poly.pdbx_seq_one_letter_code
_entity_poly.pdbx_strand_id
1 'polypeptide(L)'
;MASSSALSKLIPDLSKLDALDGSNYRRWSQRILIFFEQLDLDYVLLNQPPVAPSTVAVHADNQGQTDALAAATFSKYEKDNKTVRGHLLSHMSNKIFDMYLKERSAKAIWDSLDTKYGTDDAGIKKYVVGEWLKFQMTDDKTIMNQVHDYENLVSDIIAEDMQMCEVLQANVLIEKLPKSWSDYRNSLKHKKRDIPLQELIGHMKIEEANRLKDKVSNNSSHLSFKSNIVESGAASGSKRSFKKGPPNKRPKPQQTTNFKKPNKAKHDMKTMKCYVCGQAGHKAYQCQHRLDRQNETRPRMHVAEDMDDDVIAAVVS
;
A
#
# COMPACT_ATOMS: atom_id res chain seq x y z
N MET A 1 28.63 44.30 -8.27
CA MET A 1 28.16 43.67 -9.52
C MET A 1 28.15 42.17 -9.27
N ALA A 2 26.99 41.64 -8.86
CA ALA A 2 26.82 40.21 -8.63
C ALA A 2 26.37 39.57 -9.95
N SER A 3 27.20 38.68 -10.48
CA SER A 3 26.91 37.90 -11.68
C SER A 3 25.64 37.07 -11.47
N SER A 4 24.61 37.37 -12.26
CA SER A 4 23.41 36.56 -12.36
C SER A 4 23.79 35.21 -12.98
N SER A 5 23.90 34.20 -12.13
CA SER A 5 23.97 32.80 -12.53
C SER A 5 22.74 32.48 -13.39
N ALA A 6 22.97 32.22 -14.67
CA ALA A 6 21.96 31.62 -15.54
C ALA A 6 21.69 30.21 -15.01
N LEU A 7 20.65 30.06 -14.19
CA LEU A 7 19.97 28.78 -14.02
C LEU A 7 19.56 28.33 -15.41
N SER A 8 20.33 27.40 -15.99
CA SER A 8 19.96 26.67 -17.19
C SER A 8 18.53 26.19 -17.01
N LYS A 9 17.57 26.77 -17.75
CA LYS A 9 16.18 26.32 -17.78
C LYS A 9 16.22 24.83 -18.15
N LEU A 10 15.98 23.96 -17.16
CA LEU A 10 15.96 22.52 -17.36
C LEU A 10 14.68 22.24 -18.15
N ILE A 11 14.80 22.08 -19.48
CA ILE A 11 13.65 21.83 -20.34
C ILE A 11 13.00 20.52 -19.86
N PRO A 12 11.68 20.49 -19.57
CA PRO A 12 11.02 19.26 -19.17
C PRO A 12 11.05 18.27 -20.32
N ASP A 13 11.49 17.07 -20.00
CA ASP A 13 11.54 15.98 -20.97
C ASP A 13 10.14 15.43 -21.22
N LEU A 14 9.56 15.81 -22.37
CA LEU A 14 8.29 15.25 -22.85
C LEU A 14 8.44 13.87 -23.49
N SER A 15 9.65 13.29 -23.60
CA SER A 15 9.82 11.95 -24.19
C SER A 15 9.11 10.85 -23.40
N LYS A 16 8.82 11.10 -22.12
CA LYS A 16 8.10 10.20 -21.22
C LYS A 16 6.62 10.59 -21.04
N LEU A 17 6.11 11.53 -21.85
CA LEU A 17 4.70 11.87 -21.83
C LEU A 17 3.92 10.85 -22.67
N ASP A 18 3.03 10.10 -22.00
CA ASP A 18 2.09 9.23 -22.70
C ASP A 18 1.19 10.06 -23.62
N ALA A 19 0.97 9.57 -24.84
CA ALA A 19 0.13 10.26 -25.81
C ALA A 19 -1.31 10.37 -25.29
N LEU A 20 -1.99 11.48 -25.61
CA LEU A 20 -3.40 11.65 -25.28
C LEU A 20 -4.25 10.58 -25.98
N ASP A 21 -4.97 9.79 -25.20
CA ASP A 21 -5.88 8.74 -25.70
C ASP A 21 -7.35 8.96 -25.32
N GLY A 22 -7.63 10.02 -24.57
CA GLY A 22 -8.96 10.40 -24.08
C GLY A 22 -9.25 9.97 -22.65
N SER A 23 -8.50 9.02 -22.07
CA SER A 23 -8.63 8.60 -20.67
C SER A 23 -7.64 9.33 -19.75
N ASN A 24 -6.53 9.80 -20.29
CA ASN A 24 -5.43 10.42 -19.55
C ASN A 24 -5.38 11.95 -19.63
N TYR A 25 -6.46 12.61 -20.11
CA TYR A 25 -6.47 14.05 -20.40
C TYR A 25 -6.00 14.90 -19.22
N ARG A 26 -6.50 14.65 -18.01
CA ARG A 26 -6.14 15.43 -16.81
C ARG A 26 -4.63 15.47 -16.55
N ARG A 27 -3.96 14.31 -16.60
CA ARG A 27 -2.51 14.22 -16.38
C ARG A 27 -1.73 14.77 -17.58
N TRP A 28 -2.21 14.47 -18.78
CA TRP A 28 -1.60 14.92 -20.03
C TRP A 28 -1.61 16.45 -20.14
N SER A 29 -2.76 17.09 -19.90
CA SER A 29 -2.94 18.54 -20.03
C SER A 29 -2.07 19.29 -19.03
N GLN A 30 -2.01 18.84 -17.78
CA GLN A 30 -1.13 19.44 -16.77
C GLN A 30 0.36 19.35 -17.15
N ARG A 31 0.82 18.21 -17.66
CA ARG A 31 2.21 18.06 -18.12
C ARG A 31 2.53 18.96 -19.32
N ILE A 32 1.59 19.08 -20.26
CA ILE A 32 1.74 19.98 -21.42
C ILE A 32 1.76 21.46 -20.97
N LEU A 33 0.90 21.86 -20.05
CA LEU A 33 0.89 23.22 -19.50
C LEU A 33 2.21 23.56 -18.81
N ILE A 34 2.67 22.69 -17.90
CA ILE A 34 3.96 22.87 -17.21
C ILE A 34 5.11 22.99 -18.22
N PHE A 35 5.09 22.20 -19.30
CA PHE A 35 6.11 22.30 -20.35
C PHE A 35 6.08 23.66 -21.05
N PHE A 36 4.92 24.16 -21.45
CA PHE A 36 4.82 25.45 -22.13
C PHE A 36 5.06 26.64 -21.21
N GLU A 37 4.71 26.55 -19.93
CA GLU A 37 5.02 27.57 -18.92
C GLU A 37 6.54 27.77 -18.81
N GLN A 38 7.31 26.68 -18.82
CA GLN A 38 8.78 26.77 -18.77
C GLN A 38 9.40 27.36 -20.04
N LEU A 39 8.70 27.28 -21.17
CA LEU A 39 9.07 27.88 -22.44
C LEU A 39 8.49 29.29 -22.63
N ASP A 40 7.72 29.81 -21.68
CA ASP A 40 6.99 31.08 -21.79
C ASP A 40 6.01 31.09 -23.00
N LEU A 41 5.39 29.94 -23.29
CA LEU A 41 4.47 29.69 -24.42
C LEU A 41 3.04 29.34 -23.99
N ASP A 42 2.79 29.16 -22.69
CA ASP A 42 1.48 28.83 -22.11
C ASP A 42 0.40 29.85 -22.48
N TYR A 43 0.78 31.12 -22.62
CA TYR A 43 -0.10 32.20 -23.05
C TYR A 43 -0.85 31.92 -24.36
N VAL A 44 -0.28 31.10 -25.26
CA VAL A 44 -0.94 30.70 -26.52
C VAL A 44 -2.20 29.88 -26.26
N LEU A 45 -2.20 29.08 -25.18
CA LEU A 45 -3.30 28.21 -24.78
C LEU A 45 -4.28 28.89 -23.83
N LEU A 46 -3.80 29.84 -23.02
CA LEU A 46 -4.60 30.45 -21.96
C LEU A 46 -5.27 31.77 -22.41
N ASN A 47 -4.61 32.52 -23.29
CA ASN A 47 -5.10 33.83 -23.72
C ASN A 47 -5.82 33.75 -25.07
N GLN A 48 -6.62 34.77 -25.36
CA GLN A 48 -7.23 34.92 -26.68
C GLN A 48 -6.16 35.28 -27.72
N PRO A 49 -6.25 34.74 -28.96
CA PRO A 49 -5.35 35.13 -30.04
C PRO A 49 -5.40 36.64 -30.31
N PRO A 50 -4.28 37.29 -30.60
CA PRO A 50 -4.28 38.69 -31.01
C PRO A 50 -5.04 38.85 -32.34
N VAL A 51 -5.77 39.96 -32.46
CA VAL A 51 -6.48 40.31 -33.70
C VAL A 51 -5.47 40.59 -34.80
N ALA A 52 -5.71 40.06 -36.00
CA ALA A 52 -4.87 40.34 -37.16
C ALA A 52 -4.87 41.85 -37.45
N PRO A 53 -3.70 42.47 -37.71
CA PRO A 53 -3.65 43.87 -38.09
C PRO A 53 -4.46 44.07 -39.38
N SER A 54 -5.50 44.89 -39.30
CA SER A 54 -6.33 45.23 -40.46
C SER A 54 -5.54 46.15 -41.39
N THR A 55 -5.53 45.86 -42.69
CA THR A 55 -4.80 46.62 -43.72
C THR A 55 -5.42 47.98 -44.07
N VAL A 56 -6.32 48.52 -43.23
CA VAL A 56 -7.04 49.76 -43.56
C VAL A 56 -6.23 50.96 -43.07
N ALA A 57 -5.35 51.43 -43.95
CA ALA A 57 -4.67 52.71 -43.83
C ALA A 57 -5.68 53.86 -43.92
N VAL A 58 -6.01 54.52 -42.80
CA VAL A 58 -6.42 55.94 -42.86
C VAL A 58 -6.05 56.70 -41.57
N HIS A 59 -5.13 57.65 -41.74
CA HIS A 59 -4.82 58.86 -40.95
C HIS A 59 -3.98 58.83 -39.64
N ALA A 60 -2.80 59.47 -39.77
CA ALA A 60 -2.14 60.47 -38.92
C ALA A 60 -1.20 60.04 -37.76
N ASP A 61 0.11 60.10 -38.08
CA ASP A 61 1.31 60.53 -37.33
C ASP A 61 1.67 59.97 -35.94
N ASN A 62 0.83 59.14 -35.30
CA ASN A 62 1.25 58.26 -34.19
C ASN A 62 0.87 56.77 -34.41
N GLN A 63 0.15 56.46 -35.49
CA GLN A 63 -0.31 55.10 -35.85
C GLN A 63 0.85 54.15 -36.23
N GLY A 64 1.93 54.66 -36.82
CA GLY A 64 2.98 53.81 -37.39
C GLY A 64 3.70 52.93 -36.36
N GLN A 65 3.85 53.43 -35.13
CA GLN A 65 4.53 52.70 -34.05
C GLN A 65 3.60 51.70 -33.36
N THR A 66 2.30 52.01 -33.23
CA THR A 66 1.27 51.11 -32.70
C THR A 66 0.96 49.97 -33.67
N ASP A 67 0.91 50.25 -34.97
CA ASP A 67 0.65 49.25 -36.02
C ASP A 67 1.84 48.30 -36.18
N ALA A 68 3.07 48.83 -36.10
CA ALA A 68 4.29 48.01 -36.10
C ALA A 68 4.36 47.09 -34.87
N LEU A 69 3.97 47.56 -33.69
CA LEU A 69 3.93 46.76 -32.46
C LEU A 69 2.85 45.67 -32.54
N ALA A 70 1.67 45.99 -33.08
CA ALA A 70 0.59 45.02 -33.29
C ALA A 70 1.00 43.92 -34.30
N ALA A 71 1.62 44.30 -35.42
CA ALA A 71 2.15 43.37 -36.40
C ALA A 71 3.27 42.48 -35.83
N ALA A 72 4.18 43.05 -35.04
CA ALA A 72 5.22 42.28 -34.36
C ALA A 72 4.62 41.29 -33.34
N THR A 73 3.61 41.71 -32.59
CA THR A 73 2.89 40.87 -31.62
C THR A 73 2.17 39.71 -32.30
N PHE A 74 1.44 39.99 -33.39
CA PHE A 74 0.76 38.97 -34.19
C PHE A 74 1.76 37.98 -34.82
N SER A 75 2.86 38.48 -35.38
CA SER A 75 3.91 37.64 -35.98
C SER A 75 4.61 36.75 -34.94
N LYS A 76 4.85 37.27 -33.73
CA LYS A 76 5.34 36.48 -32.60
C LYS A 76 4.34 35.39 -32.22
N TYR A 77 3.07 35.76 -32.01
CA TYR A 77 2.01 34.83 -31.67
C TYR A 77 1.89 33.71 -32.70
N GLU A 78 1.94 34.02 -34.01
CA GLU A 78 1.80 33.02 -35.07
C GLU A 78 2.96 32.00 -35.07
N LYS A 79 4.18 32.42 -34.71
CA LYS A 79 5.32 31.51 -34.54
C LYS A 79 5.13 30.62 -33.32
N ASP A 80 4.74 31.21 -32.20
CA ASP A 80 4.53 30.50 -30.94
C ASP A 80 3.34 29.52 -31.07
N ASN A 81 2.26 29.93 -31.73
CA ASN A 81 1.10 29.10 -32.08
C ASN A 81 1.50 27.86 -32.90
N LYS A 82 2.37 28.02 -33.92
CA LYS A 82 2.85 26.88 -34.71
C LYS A 82 3.65 25.88 -33.86
N THR A 83 4.51 26.39 -32.97
CA THR A 83 5.31 25.57 -32.05
C THR A 83 4.40 24.79 -31.10
N VAL A 84 3.50 25.49 -30.40
CA VAL A 84 2.57 24.90 -29.44
C VAL A 84 1.66 23.87 -30.12
N ARG A 85 1.09 24.22 -31.26
CA ARG A 85 0.28 23.31 -32.08
C ARG A 85 1.04 22.05 -32.48
N GLY A 86 2.30 22.21 -32.92
CA GLY A 86 3.15 21.09 -33.29
C GLY A 86 3.34 20.10 -32.14
N HIS A 87 3.59 20.62 -30.94
CA HIS A 87 3.71 19.81 -29.73
C HIS A 87 2.41 19.14 -29.32
N LEU A 88 1.27 19.86 -29.33
CA LEU A 88 -0.04 19.26 -29.04
C LEU A 88 -0.31 18.05 -29.95
N LEU A 89 -0.12 18.24 -31.25
CA LEU A 89 -0.33 17.20 -32.26
C LEU A 89 0.66 16.03 -32.11
N SER A 90 1.91 16.30 -31.75
CA SER A 90 2.93 15.26 -31.59
C SER A 90 2.72 14.38 -30.35
N HIS A 91 1.98 14.87 -29.34
CA HIS A 91 1.74 14.17 -28.08
C HIS A 91 0.29 13.68 -27.93
N MET A 92 -0.43 13.47 -29.04
CA MET A 92 -1.74 12.83 -29.05
C MET A 92 -1.72 11.54 -29.87
N SER A 93 -2.61 10.61 -29.55
CA SER A 93 -2.79 9.38 -30.32
C SER A 93 -3.20 9.69 -31.76
N ASN A 94 -2.86 8.81 -32.71
CA ASN A 94 -3.17 9.00 -34.14
C ASN A 94 -4.64 9.35 -34.40
N LYS A 95 -5.55 8.69 -33.67
CA LYS A 95 -6.99 8.96 -33.79
C LYS A 95 -7.35 10.40 -33.42
N ILE A 96 -6.75 10.95 -32.37
CA ILE A 96 -7.00 12.34 -31.95
C ILE A 96 -6.24 13.32 -32.86
N PHE A 97 -5.03 12.96 -33.29
CA PHE A 97 -4.25 13.71 -34.28
C PHE A 97 -5.06 13.97 -35.55
N ASP A 98 -5.66 12.93 -36.12
CA ASP A 98 -6.43 13.03 -37.36
C ASP A 98 -7.64 13.97 -37.23
N MET A 99 -8.24 14.05 -36.02
CA MET A 99 -9.35 14.96 -35.74
C MET A 99 -8.93 16.44 -35.76
N TYR A 100 -7.73 16.75 -35.26
CA TYR A 100 -7.25 18.13 -35.11
C TYR A 100 -6.23 18.55 -36.17
N LEU A 101 -5.85 17.65 -37.09
CA LEU A 101 -4.82 17.89 -38.12
C LEU A 101 -5.06 19.18 -38.94
N LYS A 102 -6.32 19.52 -39.22
CA LYS A 102 -6.69 20.69 -40.01
C LYS A 102 -6.85 21.98 -39.19
N GLU A 103 -7.00 21.87 -37.88
CA GLU A 103 -7.12 23.04 -37.01
C GLU A 103 -5.79 23.77 -36.95
N ARG A 104 -5.77 25.09 -37.15
CA ARG A 104 -4.55 25.90 -37.21
C ARG A 104 -4.28 26.62 -35.89
N SER A 105 -5.30 26.81 -35.07
CA SER A 105 -5.19 27.46 -33.77
C SER A 105 -4.92 26.43 -32.69
N ALA A 106 -3.75 26.52 -32.04
CA ALA A 106 -3.44 25.73 -30.85
C ALA A 106 -4.48 25.96 -29.74
N LYS A 107 -4.94 27.20 -29.59
CA LYS A 107 -6.01 27.58 -28.66
C LYS A 107 -7.31 26.83 -28.95
N ALA A 108 -7.73 26.76 -30.21
CA ALA A 108 -8.95 26.05 -30.60
C ALA A 108 -8.85 24.53 -30.34
N ILE A 109 -7.68 23.93 -30.60
CA ILE A 109 -7.43 22.52 -30.24
C ILE A 109 -7.57 22.35 -28.73
N TRP A 110 -6.88 23.19 -27.95
CA TRP A 110 -6.89 23.13 -26.50
C TRP A 110 -8.29 23.26 -25.90
N ASP A 111 -9.04 24.28 -26.31
CA ASP A 111 -10.41 24.51 -25.82
C ASP A 111 -11.36 23.37 -26.18
N SER A 112 -11.20 22.79 -27.37
CA SER A 112 -11.99 21.64 -27.79
C SER A 112 -11.67 20.40 -26.95
N LEU A 113 -10.39 20.16 -26.66
CA LEU A 113 -9.96 19.07 -25.78
C LEU A 113 -10.48 19.26 -24.36
N ASP A 114 -10.40 20.49 -23.83
CA ASP A 114 -10.89 20.82 -22.50
C ASP A 114 -12.39 20.67 -22.37
N THR A 115 -13.14 21.11 -23.39
CA THR A 115 -14.60 20.91 -23.42
C THR A 115 -14.96 19.44 -23.48
N LYS A 116 -14.18 18.62 -24.20
CA LYS A 116 -14.50 17.20 -24.44
C LYS A 116 -14.06 16.27 -23.31
N TYR A 117 -12.92 16.56 -22.69
CA TYR A 117 -12.26 15.67 -21.73
C TYR A 117 -11.97 16.34 -20.37
N GLY A 118 -12.12 17.67 -20.26
CA GLY A 118 -11.83 18.44 -19.06
C GLY A 118 -13.00 18.58 -18.10
N THR A 119 -14.22 18.21 -18.51
CA THR A 119 -15.34 18.11 -17.57
C THR A 119 -15.05 17.02 -16.54
N ASP A 120 -15.17 17.38 -15.27
CA ASP A 120 -15.16 16.46 -14.12
C ASP A 120 -16.26 15.41 -14.33
N ASP A 121 -15.89 14.28 -14.92
CA ASP A 121 -16.85 13.22 -15.19
C ASP A 121 -17.21 12.60 -13.84
N ALA A 122 -18.42 12.87 -13.37
CA ALA A 122 -18.98 12.18 -12.21
C ALA A 122 -18.89 10.65 -12.36
N GLY A 123 -18.75 10.13 -13.58
CA GLY A 123 -18.38 8.75 -13.90
C GLY A 123 -17.02 8.32 -13.34
N ILE A 124 -15.97 9.14 -13.42
CA ILE A 124 -14.63 8.85 -12.88
C ILE A 124 -14.70 8.72 -11.35
N LYS A 125 -15.37 9.68 -10.67
CA LYS A 125 -15.60 9.62 -9.22
C LYS A 125 -16.29 8.31 -8.82
N LYS A 126 -17.36 7.93 -9.54
CA LYS A 126 -18.07 6.65 -9.32
C LYS A 126 -17.16 5.44 -9.57
N TYR A 127 -16.30 5.52 -10.58
CA TYR A 127 -15.38 4.45 -10.93
C TYR A 127 -14.32 4.22 -9.85
N VAL A 128 -13.58 5.26 -9.44
CA VAL A 128 -12.51 5.14 -8.43
C VAL A 128 -13.05 4.69 -7.08
N VAL A 129 -14.24 5.17 -6.69
CA VAL A 129 -14.96 4.67 -5.50
C VAL A 129 -15.33 3.20 -5.65
N GLY A 130 -15.81 2.81 -6.83
CA GLY A 130 -16.14 1.42 -7.13
C GLY A 130 -14.94 0.48 -7.02
N GLU A 131 -13.79 0.87 -7.55
CA GLU A 131 -12.54 0.09 -7.46
C GLU A 131 -12.05 -0.04 -6.02
N TRP A 132 -12.05 1.04 -5.26
CA TRP A 132 -11.71 1.02 -3.83
C TRP A 132 -12.63 0.10 -3.02
N LEU A 133 -13.94 0.14 -3.26
CA LEU A 133 -14.91 -0.72 -2.58
C LEU A 133 -14.78 -2.19 -2.98
N LYS A 134 -14.42 -2.49 -4.23
CA LYS A 134 -14.23 -3.87 -4.72
C LYS A 134 -12.88 -4.48 -4.35
N PHE A 135 -11.87 -3.66 -4.05
CA PHE A 135 -10.55 -4.13 -3.64
C PHE A 135 -10.65 -5.16 -2.51
N GLN A 136 -9.88 -6.23 -2.59
CA GLN A 136 -9.84 -7.28 -1.56
C GLN A 136 -8.43 -7.84 -1.49
N MET A 137 -7.90 -8.01 -0.28
CA MET A 137 -6.60 -8.65 -0.13
C MET A 137 -6.73 -10.17 -0.21
N THR A 138 -5.66 -10.78 -0.71
CA THR A 138 -5.54 -12.21 -0.93
C THR A 138 -4.27 -12.75 -0.25
N ASP A 139 -4.25 -14.07 -0.01
CA ASP A 139 -3.18 -14.75 0.73
C ASP A 139 -1.91 -15.02 -0.12
N ASP A 140 -1.98 -14.85 -1.44
CA ASP A 140 -0.89 -15.12 -2.40
C ASP A 140 0.11 -13.96 -2.52
N LYS A 141 -0.22 -12.78 -2.00
CA LYS A 141 0.64 -11.58 -2.02
C LYS A 141 1.00 -11.16 -0.61
N THR A 142 2.11 -10.44 -0.46
CA THR A 142 2.46 -9.81 0.83
C THR A 142 1.41 -8.77 1.21
N ILE A 143 1.16 -8.62 2.50
CA ILE A 143 0.23 -7.61 3.01
C ILE A 143 0.73 -6.22 2.65
N MET A 144 2.03 -5.95 2.80
CA MET A 144 2.55 -4.60 2.53
C MET A 144 2.43 -4.17 1.06
N ASN A 145 2.56 -5.08 0.09
CA ASN A 145 2.32 -4.73 -1.31
C ASN A 145 0.84 -4.37 -1.53
N GLN A 146 -0.06 -5.14 -0.94
CA GLN A 146 -1.50 -4.90 -1.06
C GLN A 146 -1.96 -3.65 -0.28
N VAL A 147 -1.30 -3.30 0.82
CA VAL A 147 -1.52 -2.02 1.51
C VAL A 147 -1.15 -0.85 0.59
N HIS A 148 -0.03 -0.97 -0.14
CA HIS A 148 0.35 0.07 -1.10
C HIS A 148 -0.68 0.19 -2.24
N ASP A 149 -1.16 -0.94 -2.78
CA ASP A 149 -2.24 -0.93 -3.77
C ASP A 149 -3.50 -0.23 -3.22
N TYR A 150 -3.84 -0.47 -1.96
CA TYR A 150 -4.95 0.19 -1.27
C TYR A 150 -4.73 1.71 -1.10
N GLU A 151 -3.53 2.14 -0.69
CA GLU A 151 -3.17 3.57 -0.57
C GLU A 151 -3.24 4.28 -1.92
N ASN A 152 -2.90 3.61 -3.02
CA ASN A 152 -3.04 4.15 -4.37
C ASN A 152 -4.51 4.38 -4.73
N LEU A 153 -5.40 3.42 -4.44
CA LEU A 153 -6.85 3.59 -4.67
C LEU A 153 -7.44 4.73 -3.83
N VAL A 154 -6.98 4.87 -2.58
CA VAL A 154 -7.32 5.99 -1.70
C VAL A 154 -6.85 7.32 -2.30
N SER A 155 -5.63 7.34 -2.85
CA SER A 155 -5.06 8.53 -3.48
C SER A 155 -5.81 8.93 -4.74
N ASP A 156 -6.27 7.97 -5.54
CA ASP A 156 -7.10 8.22 -6.73
C ASP A 156 -8.43 8.89 -6.35
N ILE A 157 -9.06 8.46 -5.24
CA ILE A 157 -10.27 9.12 -4.72
C ILE A 157 -9.98 10.58 -4.32
N ILE A 158 -8.92 10.80 -3.55
CA ILE A 158 -8.53 12.14 -3.09
C ILE A 158 -8.15 13.04 -4.26
N ALA A 159 -7.52 12.49 -5.30
CA ALA A 159 -7.18 13.20 -6.51
C ALA A 159 -8.44 13.74 -7.21
N GLU A 160 -9.56 13.04 -7.17
CA GLU A 160 -10.86 13.51 -7.68
C GLU A 160 -11.60 14.46 -6.69
N ASP A 161 -10.85 15.16 -5.84
CA ASP A 161 -11.33 16.17 -4.88
C ASP A 161 -12.37 15.64 -3.88
N MET A 162 -12.39 14.33 -3.65
CA MET A 162 -13.25 13.71 -2.64
C MET A 162 -12.54 13.68 -1.28
N GLN A 163 -13.13 14.37 -0.31
CA GLN A 163 -12.67 14.30 1.07
C GLN A 163 -12.92 12.90 1.65
N MET A 164 -11.90 12.32 2.27
CA MET A 164 -11.99 10.98 2.85
C MET A 164 -11.49 10.95 4.29
N CYS A 165 -12.31 10.44 5.19
CA CYS A 165 -11.99 10.31 6.60
C CYS A 165 -10.92 9.22 6.82
N GLU A 166 -9.84 9.55 7.53
CA GLU A 166 -8.75 8.60 7.82
C GLU A 166 -9.24 7.38 8.62
N VAL A 167 -10.17 7.58 9.57
CA VAL A 167 -10.76 6.49 10.36
C VAL A 167 -11.56 5.53 9.47
N LEU A 168 -12.29 6.05 8.48
CA LEU A 168 -12.99 5.22 7.50
C LEU A 168 -12.00 4.42 6.65
N GLN A 169 -10.92 5.04 6.19
CA GLN A 169 -9.86 4.36 5.43
C GLN A 169 -9.26 3.20 6.23
N ALA A 170 -8.96 3.41 7.51
CA ALA A 170 -8.43 2.38 8.39
C ALA A 170 -9.44 1.24 8.60
N ASN A 171 -10.71 1.56 8.88
CA ASN A 171 -11.75 0.55 9.09
C ASN A 171 -12.03 -0.28 7.84
N VAL A 172 -12.05 0.33 6.66
CA VAL A 172 -12.20 -0.41 5.41
C VAL A 172 -11.00 -1.32 5.18
N LEU A 173 -9.76 -0.85 5.39
CA LEU A 173 -8.56 -1.67 5.27
C LEU A 173 -8.59 -2.91 6.17
N ILE A 174 -9.10 -2.77 7.40
CA ILE A 174 -9.32 -3.90 8.32
C ILE A 174 -10.27 -4.94 7.71
N GLU A 175 -11.35 -4.52 7.06
CA GLU A 175 -12.27 -5.44 6.37
C GLU A 175 -11.64 -6.07 5.12
N LYS A 176 -10.66 -5.42 4.49
CA LYS A 176 -9.98 -5.95 3.29
C LYS A 176 -8.98 -7.05 3.59
N LEU A 177 -8.59 -7.25 4.85
CA LEU A 177 -7.66 -8.31 5.27
C LEU A 177 -8.10 -9.70 4.77
N PRO A 178 -7.17 -10.55 4.32
CA PRO A 178 -7.50 -11.87 3.81
C PRO A 178 -7.94 -12.81 4.94
N LYS A 179 -8.59 -13.93 4.58
CA LYS A 179 -9.17 -14.87 5.56
C LYS A 179 -8.14 -15.41 6.55
N SER A 180 -6.89 -15.63 6.13
CA SER A 180 -5.82 -16.10 7.03
C SER A 180 -5.47 -15.10 8.14
N TRP A 181 -5.89 -13.84 8.02
CA TRP A 181 -5.71 -12.76 9.01
C TRP A 181 -6.95 -12.50 9.87
N SER A 182 -7.94 -13.40 9.84
CA SER A 182 -9.22 -13.24 10.55
C SER A 182 -9.09 -12.98 12.06
N ASP A 183 -8.21 -13.70 12.76
CA ASP A 183 -7.97 -13.48 14.20
C ASP A 183 -7.44 -12.07 14.49
N TYR A 184 -6.46 -11.62 13.68
CA TYR A 184 -5.90 -10.28 13.81
C TYR A 184 -6.95 -9.21 13.48
N ARG A 185 -7.70 -9.38 12.39
CA ARG A 185 -8.84 -8.53 12.02
C ARG A 185 -9.86 -8.41 13.16
N ASN A 186 -10.26 -9.51 13.76
CA ASN A 186 -11.21 -9.51 14.89
C ASN A 186 -10.62 -8.81 16.12
N SER A 187 -9.34 -9.03 16.41
CA SER A 187 -8.64 -8.34 17.52
C SER A 187 -8.64 -6.82 17.34
N LEU A 188 -8.52 -6.33 16.10
CA LEU A 188 -8.59 -4.90 15.79
C LEU A 188 -10.00 -4.35 15.99
N LYS A 189 -11.03 -5.09 15.57
CA LYS A 189 -12.45 -4.68 15.75
C LYS A 189 -12.88 -4.55 17.21
N HIS A 190 -12.24 -5.28 18.12
CA HIS A 190 -12.53 -5.19 19.55
C HIS A 190 -11.81 -4.03 20.26
N LYS A 191 -10.89 -3.33 19.59
CA LYS A 191 -10.23 -2.16 20.18
C LYS A 191 -11.22 -1.00 20.28
N LYS A 192 -11.30 -0.40 21.46
CA LYS A 192 -12.23 0.71 21.76
C LYS A 192 -11.80 2.06 21.21
N ARG A 193 -10.53 2.20 20.80
CA ARG A 193 -10.01 3.45 20.22
C ARG A 193 -9.95 3.31 18.71
N ASP A 194 -10.25 4.40 18.02
CA ASP A 194 -9.94 4.51 16.60
C ASP A 194 -8.41 4.45 16.41
N ILE A 195 -8.01 3.75 15.36
CA ILE A 195 -6.60 3.63 14.97
C ILE A 195 -6.46 4.39 13.65
N PRO A 196 -5.62 5.44 13.59
CA PRO A 196 -5.35 6.15 12.35
C PRO A 196 -4.66 5.20 11.35
N LEU A 197 -4.80 5.51 10.06
CA LEU A 197 -4.39 4.61 8.98
C LEU A 197 -2.89 4.26 9.08
N GLN A 198 -2.04 5.27 9.31
CA GLN A 198 -0.59 5.05 9.38
C GLN A 198 -0.17 4.20 10.58
N GLU A 199 -0.87 4.33 11.72
CA GLU A 199 -0.62 3.47 12.87
C GLU A 199 -1.07 2.02 12.61
N LEU A 200 -2.21 1.84 11.95
CA LEU A 200 -2.70 0.53 11.52
C LEU A 200 -1.70 -0.16 10.58
N ILE A 201 -1.19 0.55 9.58
CA ILE A 201 -0.18 0.05 8.64
C ILE A 201 1.08 -0.39 9.39
N GLY A 202 1.52 0.40 10.38
CA GLY A 202 2.62 0.03 11.28
C GLY A 202 2.37 -1.28 12.02
N HIS A 203 1.17 -1.48 12.58
CA HIS A 203 0.81 -2.73 13.24
C HIS A 203 0.73 -3.92 12.27
N MET A 204 0.20 -3.72 11.06
CA MET A 204 0.10 -4.76 10.03
C MET A 204 1.49 -5.25 9.59
N LYS A 205 2.44 -4.34 9.42
CA LYS A 205 3.84 -4.67 9.10
C LYS A 205 4.51 -5.55 10.17
N ILE A 206 4.25 -5.25 11.44
CA ILE A 206 4.78 -6.04 12.57
C ILE A 206 4.14 -7.44 12.60
N GLU A 207 2.82 -7.51 12.44
CA GLU A 207 2.08 -8.77 12.41
C GLU A 207 2.52 -9.68 11.25
N GLU A 208 2.77 -9.12 10.06
CA GLU A 208 3.27 -9.87 8.92
C GLU A 208 4.64 -10.51 9.23
N ALA A 209 5.54 -9.72 9.84
CA ALA A 209 6.85 -10.22 10.26
C ALA A 209 6.75 -11.32 11.33
N ASN A 210 5.79 -11.23 12.26
CA ASN A 210 5.55 -12.27 13.27
C ASN A 210 5.06 -13.57 12.62
N ARG A 211 4.06 -13.47 11.73
CA ARG A 211 3.53 -14.62 10.99
C ARG A 211 4.58 -15.34 10.15
N LEU A 212 5.52 -14.60 9.55
CA LEU A 212 6.65 -15.18 8.83
C LEU A 212 7.59 -15.95 9.76
N LYS A 213 7.89 -15.41 10.95
CA LYS A 213 8.72 -16.10 11.96
C LYS A 213 8.06 -17.37 12.50
N ASP A 214 6.75 -17.35 12.71
CA ASP A 214 5.99 -18.50 13.20
C ASP A 214 5.94 -19.63 12.18
N LYS A 215 5.79 -19.30 10.89
CA LYS A 215 5.92 -20.28 9.79
C LYS A 215 7.29 -20.96 9.78
N VAL A 216 8.37 -20.20 9.96
CA VAL A 216 9.74 -20.76 10.01
C VAL A 216 9.94 -21.64 11.27
N SER A 217 9.41 -21.22 12.41
CA SER A 217 9.50 -21.96 13.68
C SER A 217 8.68 -23.26 13.66
N ASN A 218 7.50 -23.24 13.06
CA ASN A 218 6.65 -24.42 12.90
C ASN A 218 7.24 -25.43 11.89
N ASN A 219 7.87 -24.95 10.81
CA ASN A 219 8.58 -25.82 9.87
C ASN A 219 9.86 -26.45 10.47
N SER A 220 10.53 -25.75 11.39
CA SER A 220 11.71 -26.24 12.10
C SER A 220 11.37 -27.26 13.21
N SER A 221 10.25 -27.06 13.91
CA SER A 221 9.82 -27.95 15.00
C SER A 221 9.26 -29.30 14.53
N HIS A 222 8.81 -29.42 13.28
CA HIS A 222 8.41 -30.72 12.70
C HIS A 222 9.61 -31.69 12.52
N LEU A 223 10.86 -31.22 12.60
CA LEU A 223 12.07 -32.05 12.48
C LEU A 223 12.65 -32.52 13.82
N SER A 224 12.03 -32.21 14.96
CA SER A 224 12.58 -32.56 16.28
C SER A 224 11.56 -33.20 17.23
N PHE A 225 11.03 -34.36 16.84
CA PHE A 225 10.55 -35.36 17.79
C PHE A 225 11.52 -36.56 17.82
N LYS A 226 12.73 -36.37 18.36
CA LYS A 226 13.54 -37.49 18.85
C LYS A 226 13.38 -37.60 20.35
N SER A 227 12.40 -38.39 20.77
CA SER A 227 12.32 -38.93 22.13
C SER A 227 13.55 -39.81 22.39
N ASN A 228 14.32 -39.51 23.44
CA ASN A 228 15.37 -40.41 23.91
C ASN A 228 14.72 -41.69 24.46
N ILE A 229 14.75 -42.77 23.68
CA ILE A 229 14.61 -44.14 24.19
C ILE A 229 15.95 -44.51 24.83
N VAL A 230 15.90 -44.87 26.12
CA VAL A 230 17.02 -45.48 26.83
C VAL A 230 16.83 -46.98 26.71
N GLU A 231 17.59 -47.63 25.84
CA GLU A 231 17.68 -49.09 25.80
C GLU A 231 19.03 -49.52 26.36
N SER A 232 18.95 -50.49 27.27
CA SER A 232 20.07 -51.09 27.99
C SER A 232 20.48 -52.36 27.25
N GLY A 233 21.76 -52.55 26.92
CA GLY A 233 22.22 -53.87 26.46
C GLY A 233 23.52 -53.93 25.63
N ALA A 234 24.56 -54.51 26.24
CA ALA A 234 25.58 -55.45 25.74
C ALA A 234 26.33 -55.26 24.38
N ALA A 235 27.66 -55.14 24.52
CA ALA A 235 28.76 -55.90 23.90
C ALA A 235 29.00 -55.99 22.35
N SER A 236 30.19 -55.47 21.99
CA SER A 236 31.28 -56.03 21.13
C SER A 236 31.08 -56.31 19.62
N GLY A 237 31.98 -55.76 18.78
CA GLY A 237 32.32 -56.36 17.48
C GLY A 237 32.88 -55.46 16.35
N SER A 238 34.22 -55.32 16.28
CA SER A 238 35.11 -55.28 15.09
C SER A 238 34.97 -54.26 13.91
N LYS A 239 36.03 -53.43 13.78
CA LYS A 239 36.84 -52.97 12.61
C LYS A 239 36.19 -52.73 11.21
N ARG A 240 36.43 -51.54 10.61
CA ARG A 240 37.55 -51.21 9.67
C ARG A 240 37.44 -49.79 9.05
N SER A 241 38.52 -49.03 9.23
CA SER A 241 39.15 -47.96 8.42
C SER A 241 38.48 -47.46 7.13
N PHE A 242 38.33 -46.13 6.99
CA PHE A 242 38.66 -45.39 5.75
C PHE A 242 39.24 -43.97 6.00
N LYS A 243 40.48 -43.82 5.49
CA LYS A 243 41.20 -42.67 4.88
C LYS A 243 41.11 -41.24 5.45
N LYS A 244 42.31 -40.74 5.78
CA LYS A 244 42.71 -39.35 6.04
C LYS A 244 42.49 -38.43 4.83
N GLY A 245 42.02 -37.20 5.10
CA GLY A 245 42.14 -35.99 4.26
C GLY A 245 42.60 -34.79 5.13
N PRO A 246 43.24 -33.76 4.56
CA PRO A 246 44.15 -32.83 5.26
C PRO A 246 43.44 -31.67 5.98
N PRO A 247 44.12 -30.94 6.90
CA PRO A 247 43.50 -29.97 7.78
C PRO A 247 43.44 -28.58 7.12
N ASN A 248 42.31 -27.88 7.22
CA ASN A 248 42.33 -26.43 7.01
C ASN A 248 41.33 -25.69 7.90
N LYS A 249 41.93 -24.88 8.80
CA LYS A 249 41.53 -23.59 9.35
C LYS A 249 40.07 -23.42 9.81
N ARG A 250 39.85 -23.58 11.12
CA ARG A 250 38.78 -22.89 11.85
C ARG A 250 39.31 -21.56 12.42
N PRO A 251 38.58 -20.43 12.32
CA PRO A 251 38.83 -19.27 13.16
C PRO A 251 38.32 -19.56 14.58
N LYS A 252 39.10 -19.14 15.60
CA LYS A 252 38.66 -19.10 16.99
C LYS A 252 37.56 -18.05 17.18
N PRO A 253 36.48 -18.33 17.92
CA PRO A 253 35.73 -17.28 18.60
C PRO A 253 36.42 -16.93 19.92
N GLN A 254 36.69 -15.64 20.09
CA GLN A 254 37.13 -15.03 21.33
C GLN A 254 36.08 -15.20 22.44
N GLN A 255 36.59 -15.36 23.66
CA GLN A 255 35.84 -15.28 24.90
C GLN A 255 35.25 -13.89 25.11
N THR A 256 33.97 -13.81 25.43
CA THR A 256 33.30 -12.92 26.40
C THR A 256 31.86 -13.47 26.53
N THR A 257 31.15 -13.61 27.64
CA THR A 257 31.21 -13.15 29.03
C THR A 257 30.64 -14.25 29.94
N ASN A 258 31.19 -14.39 31.15
CA ASN A 258 30.72 -15.33 32.18
C ASN A 258 29.32 -14.98 32.70
N PHE A 259 28.34 -15.88 32.53
CA PHE A 259 27.21 -16.01 33.46
C PHE A 259 27.27 -17.38 34.12
N LYS A 260 27.68 -17.38 35.39
CA LYS A 260 27.68 -18.57 36.27
C LYS A 260 26.21 -19.02 36.46
N LYS A 261 25.88 -20.21 35.96
CA LYS A 261 24.67 -20.93 36.41
C LYS A 261 24.83 -21.24 37.90
N PRO A 262 23.86 -20.95 38.78
CA PRO A 262 23.92 -21.44 40.14
C PRO A 262 23.68 -22.95 40.14
N ASN A 263 24.49 -23.66 40.91
CA ASN A 263 24.31 -25.07 41.20
C ASN A 263 22.91 -25.31 41.76
N LYS A 264 22.22 -26.34 41.25
CA LYS A 264 20.96 -26.84 41.83
C LYS A 264 21.25 -27.41 43.22
N ALA A 265 21.03 -26.61 44.27
CA ALA A 265 20.85 -27.16 45.60
C ALA A 265 19.58 -28.04 45.58
N LYS A 266 19.72 -29.31 45.94
CA LYS A 266 18.55 -30.18 46.20
C LYS A 266 17.85 -29.61 47.44
N HIS A 267 16.79 -28.83 47.24
CA HIS A 267 15.92 -28.44 48.35
C HIS A 267 15.21 -29.68 48.89
N ASP A 268 15.41 -29.95 50.18
CA ASP A 268 14.74 -31.04 50.90
C ASP A 268 13.22 -30.83 50.87
N MET A 269 12.49 -31.81 50.34
CA MET A 269 11.04 -31.72 50.11
C MET A 269 10.25 -31.61 51.42
N LYS A 270 10.87 -31.95 52.56
CA LYS A 270 10.30 -31.81 53.91
C LYS A 270 10.17 -30.36 54.41
N THR A 271 10.91 -29.41 53.82
CA THR A 271 10.92 -28.00 54.27
C THR A 271 10.24 -27.04 53.28
N MET A 272 10.07 -27.45 52.02
CA MET A 272 9.37 -26.65 51.01
C MET A 272 7.85 -26.67 51.24
N LYS A 273 7.31 -25.51 51.64
CA LYS A 273 5.86 -25.28 51.76
C LYS A 273 5.22 -25.19 50.38
N CYS A 274 4.10 -25.88 50.19
CA CYS A 274 3.29 -25.81 48.99
C CYS A 274 2.67 -24.41 48.82
N TYR A 275 2.79 -23.81 47.64
CA TYR A 275 2.22 -22.49 47.35
C TYR A 275 0.68 -22.46 47.27
N VAL A 276 0.02 -23.63 47.27
CA VAL A 276 -1.45 -23.74 47.19
C VAL A 276 -2.07 -23.88 48.60
N CYS A 277 -1.51 -24.74 49.47
CA CYS A 277 -2.09 -24.99 50.81
C CYS A 277 -1.15 -24.67 51.99
N GLY A 278 0.08 -24.22 51.74
CA GLY A 278 1.05 -23.86 52.78
C GLY A 278 1.73 -25.05 53.49
N GLN A 279 1.29 -26.30 53.29
CA GLN A 279 1.90 -27.47 53.93
C GLN A 279 3.15 -27.96 53.20
N ALA A 280 4.14 -28.44 53.96
CA ALA A 280 5.37 -29.01 53.41
C ALA A 280 5.20 -30.47 52.97
N GLY A 281 6.10 -30.97 52.13
CA GLY A 281 6.12 -32.39 51.70
C GLY A 281 5.57 -32.68 50.30
N HIS A 282 5.05 -31.68 49.58
CA HIS A 282 4.58 -31.84 48.18
C HIS A 282 4.75 -30.54 47.38
N LYS A 283 4.80 -30.64 46.05
CA LYS A 283 4.84 -29.48 45.14
C LYS A 283 3.43 -29.00 44.79
N ALA A 284 3.28 -27.74 44.38
CA ALA A 284 1.98 -27.13 44.06
C ALA A 284 1.10 -27.93 43.09
N TYR A 285 1.71 -28.60 42.09
CA TYR A 285 0.96 -29.43 41.13
C TYR A 285 0.43 -30.76 41.71
N GLN A 286 0.92 -31.17 42.89
CA GLN A 286 0.53 -32.39 43.60
C GLN A 286 -0.42 -32.10 44.78
N CYS A 287 -0.86 -30.85 44.94
CA CYS A 287 -1.72 -30.45 46.06
C CYS A 287 -3.15 -30.94 45.86
N GLN A 288 -3.71 -31.62 46.87
CA GLN A 288 -5.09 -32.12 46.85
C GLN A 288 -6.14 -31.00 46.91
N HIS A 289 -5.77 -29.81 47.38
CA HIS A 289 -6.64 -28.62 47.42
C HIS A 289 -6.64 -27.81 46.12
N ARG A 290 -5.99 -28.30 45.06
CA ARG A 290 -5.98 -27.62 43.76
C ARG A 290 -7.34 -27.85 43.07
N LEU A 291 -8.07 -26.76 42.83
CA LEU A 291 -9.43 -26.74 42.28
C LEU A 291 -9.56 -27.46 40.92
N ASP A 292 -8.47 -27.59 40.17
CA ASP A 292 -8.42 -28.25 38.86
C ASP A 292 -8.70 -29.77 38.91
N ARG A 293 -8.71 -30.39 40.09
CA ARG A 293 -8.87 -31.85 40.25
C ARG A 293 -10.29 -32.32 40.58
N GLN A 294 -11.25 -31.44 40.85
CA GLN A 294 -12.62 -31.85 41.23
C GLN A 294 -13.55 -32.17 40.06
N ASN A 295 -13.12 -31.99 38.79
CA ASN A 295 -13.99 -32.17 37.63
C ASN A 295 -13.74 -33.43 36.79
N GLU A 296 -12.97 -34.41 37.29
CA GLU A 296 -12.89 -35.74 36.67
C GLU A 296 -13.78 -36.76 37.40
N THR A 297 -15.11 -36.60 37.26
CA THR A 297 -16.03 -37.73 37.39
C THR A 297 -17.00 -37.73 36.20
N ARG A 298 -16.77 -38.66 35.25
CA ARG A 298 -17.75 -39.01 34.21
C ARG A 298 -18.99 -39.68 34.84
N PRO A 299 -20.18 -39.38 34.31
CA PRO A 299 -21.16 -40.44 34.01
C PRO A 299 -21.73 -40.28 32.57
N ARG A 300 -21.53 -41.25 31.68
CA ARG A 300 -22.45 -42.36 31.30
C ARG A 300 -23.78 -41.90 30.68
N MET A 301 -23.95 -42.22 29.38
CA MET A 301 -25.19 -42.10 28.62
C MET A 301 -26.35 -42.84 29.30
N HIS A 302 -27.51 -42.17 29.35
CA HIS A 302 -28.82 -42.82 29.32
C HIS A 302 -29.70 -42.06 28.33
N VAL A 303 -30.25 -42.82 27.39
CA VAL A 303 -31.32 -42.41 26.48
C VAL A 303 -32.63 -42.52 27.26
N ALA A 304 -33.44 -41.47 27.20
CA ALA A 304 -34.88 -41.57 27.36
C ALA A 304 -35.49 -40.54 26.40
N GLU A 305 -36.20 -41.07 25.41
CA GLU A 305 -37.19 -40.35 24.62
C GLU A 305 -38.30 -39.89 25.57
N ASP A 306 -38.80 -38.67 25.39
CA ASP A 306 -40.23 -38.40 25.45
C ASP A 306 -40.54 -37.06 24.76
N MET A 307 -41.59 -37.13 23.97
CA MET A 307 -42.18 -36.11 23.12
C MET A 307 -42.90 -35.06 23.99
N ASP A 308 -42.94 -33.81 23.53
CA ASP A 308 -44.24 -33.19 23.20
C ASP A 308 -44.02 -31.81 22.56
N ASP A 309 -44.73 -31.65 21.45
CA ASP A 309 -44.91 -30.45 20.64
C ASP A 309 -45.61 -29.33 21.43
N ASP A 310 -45.28 -28.08 21.14
CA ASP A 310 -46.33 -27.09 20.92
C ASP A 310 -45.85 -25.91 20.06
N VAL A 311 -46.53 -25.80 18.93
CA VAL A 311 -46.49 -24.70 17.96
C VAL A 311 -47.37 -23.58 18.47
N ILE A 312 -46.85 -22.35 18.55
CA ILE A 312 -47.70 -21.15 18.40
C ILE A 312 -47.08 -20.25 17.35
N ALA A 313 -47.64 -20.36 16.14
CA ALA A 313 -47.65 -19.30 15.16
C ALA A 313 -48.56 -18.16 15.63
N ALA A 314 -48.15 -16.92 15.45
CA ALA A 314 -49.05 -15.78 15.39
C ALA A 314 -48.61 -14.88 14.23
N VAL A 315 -49.48 -14.82 13.22
CA VAL A 315 -49.48 -13.93 12.07
C VAL A 315 -50.73 -13.06 12.20
N VAL A 316 -50.65 -11.87 11.60
CA VAL A 316 -51.71 -10.87 11.29
C VAL A 316 -52.09 -9.97 12.48
N SER A 317 -52.09 -8.63 12.38
CA SER A 317 -52.39 -7.75 11.24
C SER A 317 -51.44 -6.57 11.14
#